data_AF-A0A514EHC8-F1
#
_entry.id   AF-A0A514EHC8-F1
#
_cell.length_a   1.000
_cell.length_b   1.000
_cell.length_c   1.000
_cell.angle_alpha   90.00
_cell.angle_beta   90.00
_cell.angle_gamma   90.00
#
_symmetry.space_group_name_H-M   'P 1'
#
loop_
_entity.id
_entity.type
_entity.pdbx_description
1 polymer ?
#
loop_
_entity_poly.entity_id
_entity_poly.type
_entity_poly.pdbx_seq_one_letter_code
_entity_poly.pdbx_strand_id
1 'polypeptide(L)'
;MSSANYGPAPTDYDATIKDYLSQTLKDPYSADVKYLFEPRKDWSGLGGNKQFGYAVCARINSKNSFGAFVGFKLTYFLIRNDQVVASTGLGGAQLEEIGAQQQCNPNKSAP
;
A
#
# COMPACT_ATOMS: atom_id res chain seq x y z
N MET A 1 -15.51 4.22 24.53
CA MET A 1 -14.52 4.32 23.43
C MET A 1 -14.85 3.22 22.43
N SER A 2 -15.43 3.57 21.29
CA SER A 2 -15.68 2.58 20.23
C SER A 2 -14.33 2.22 19.61
N SER A 3 -13.88 0.98 19.75
CA SER A 3 -12.69 0.49 19.06
C SER A 3 -12.86 0.69 17.56
N ALA A 4 -11.90 1.31 16.89
CA ALA A 4 -11.94 1.45 15.44
C ALA A 4 -12.05 0.07 14.77
N ASN A 5 -12.94 -0.07 13.79
CA ASN A 5 -13.18 -1.34 13.10
C ASN A 5 -12.27 -1.47 11.86
N TYR A 6 -11.15 -2.15 12.04
CA TYR A 6 -10.16 -2.45 11.01
C TYR A 6 -10.59 -3.57 10.05
N GLY A 7 -11.65 -4.32 10.36
CA GLY A 7 -11.98 -5.57 9.68
C GLY A 7 -11.08 -6.74 10.10
N PRO A 8 -11.30 -7.93 9.51
CA PRO A 8 -10.43 -9.09 9.72
C PRO A 8 -9.03 -8.82 9.16
N ALA A 9 -8.02 -9.44 9.76
CA ALA A 9 -6.68 -9.45 9.18
C ALA A 9 -6.72 -10.14 7.80
N PRO A 10 -5.94 -9.65 6.83
CA PRO A 10 -5.93 -10.24 5.49
C PRO A 10 -5.40 -11.68 5.55
N THR A 11 -6.06 -12.58 4.84
CA THR A 11 -5.69 -14.01 4.85
C THR A 11 -4.49 -14.26 3.94
N ASP A 12 -4.47 -13.59 2.79
CA ASP A 12 -3.37 -13.59 1.82
C ASP A 12 -3.16 -12.18 1.27
N TYR A 13 -2.36 -11.40 1.99
CA TYR A 13 -2.06 -10.02 1.59
C TYR A 13 -1.17 -9.96 0.34
N ASP A 14 -0.40 -11.01 0.04
CA ASP A 14 0.43 -11.06 -1.16
C ASP A 14 -0.43 -11.21 -2.41
N ALA A 15 -1.37 -12.16 -2.41
CA ALA A 15 -2.36 -12.31 -3.47
C ALA A 15 -3.19 -11.02 -3.64
N THR A 16 -3.66 -10.44 -2.53
CA THR A 16 -4.44 -9.19 -2.55
C THR A 16 -3.67 -8.03 -3.22
N ILE A 17 -2.39 -7.88 -2.88
CA ILE A 17 -1.55 -6.82 -3.46
C ILE A 17 -1.22 -7.12 -4.92
N LYS A 18 -0.90 -8.36 -5.27
CA LYS A 18 -0.64 -8.75 -6.67
C LYS A 18 -1.87 -8.54 -7.56
N ASP A 19 -3.06 -8.87 -7.07
CA ASP A 19 -4.32 -8.62 -7.79
C ASP A 19 -4.56 -7.12 -7.99
N TYR A 20 -4.30 -6.30 -6.97
CA TYR A 20 -4.41 -4.85 -7.09
C TYR A 20 -3.38 -4.27 -8.09
N LEU A 21 -2.13 -4.73 -8.02
CA LEU A 21 -1.09 -4.34 -8.96
C LEU A 21 -1.44 -4.77 -10.38
N SER A 22 -2.09 -5.93 -10.55
CA SER A 22 -2.52 -6.44 -11.86
C SER A 22 -3.49 -5.51 -12.58
N GLN A 23 -4.31 -4.82 -11.81
CA GLN A 23 -5.33 -3.88 -12.28
C GLN A 23 -4.79 -2.45 -12.43
N THR A 24 -3.69 -2.14 -11.73
CA THR A 24 -3.17 -0.76 -11.61
C THR A 24 -1.94 -0.51 -12.50
N LEU A 25 -1.06 -1.50 -12.64
CA LEU A 25 0.18 -1.36 -13.40
C LEU A 25 -0.03 -1.63 -14.89
N LYS A 26 0.74 -0.93 -15.73
CA LYS A 26 0.70 -1.10 -17.19
C LYS A 26 1.27 -2.45 -17.66
N ASP A 27 2.32 -2.93 -16.99
CA ASP A 27 2.88 -4.28 -17.20
C ASP A 27 2.92 -5.02 -15.86
N PRO A 28 1.81 -5.68 -15.49
CA PRO A 28 1.64 -6.25 -14.16
C PRO A 28 2.52 -7.48 -13.89
N TYR A 29 2.85 -8.25 -14.92
CA TYR A 29 3.65 -9.48 -14.78
C TYR A 29 5.14 -9.19 -14.54
N SER A 30 5.58 -7.96 -14.78
CA SER A 30 6.97 -7.53 -14.58
C SER A 30 7.27 -7.01 -13.17
N ALA A 31 6.26 -6.83 -12.33
CA ALA A 31 6.42 -6.18 -11.04
C ALA A 31 7.11 -7.08 -10.01
N ASP A 32 8.27 -6.66 -9.51
CA ASP A 32 8.92 -7.26 -8.35
C ASP A 32 8.46 -6.55 -7.07
N VAL A 33 8.00 -7.33 -6.08
CA VAL A 33 7.40 -6.86 -4.83
C VAL A 33 8.24 -7.34 -3.65
N LYS A 34 8.75 -6.39 -2.86
CA LYS A 34 9.55 -6.67 -1.66
C LYS A 34 8.89 -6.08 -0.43
N TYR A 35 8.20 -6.92 0.34
CA TYR A 35 7.56 -6.52 1.59
C TYR A 35 8.59 -6.11 2.65
N LEU A 36 8.27 -5.07 3.41
CA LEU A 36 9.12 -4.57 4.49
C LEU A 36 8.76 -5.18 5.84
N PHE A 37 7.47 -5.48 6.05
CA PHE A 37 6.93 -6.06 7.29
C PHE A 37 5.56 -6.70 7.03
N GLU A 38 5.11 -7.54 7.97
CA GLU A 38 3.78 -8.16 7.97
C GLU A 38 2.65 -7.14 8.15
N PRO A 39 1.42 -7.43 7.69
CA PRO A 39 0.29 -6.51 7.80
C PRO A 39 0.05 -6.03 9.24
N ARG A 40 -0.03 -4.70 9.44
CA ARG A 40 -0.27 -4.08 10.74
C ARG A 40 -1.54 -3.23 10.74
N LYS A 41 -2.27 -3.16 11.85
CA LYS A 41 -3.43 -2.25 11.97
C LYS A 41 -3.00 -0.81 11.72
N ASP A 42 -3.71 -0.13 10.83
CA ASP A 42 -3.42 1.25 10.46
C ASP A 42 -4.68 1.94 9.90
N TRP A 43 -4.53 3.21 9.52
CA TRP A 43 -5.58 4.03 8.95
C TRP A 43 -5.04 4.95 7.86
N SER A 44 -5.89 5.33 6.92
CA SER A 44 -5.59 6.34 5.89
C SER A 44 -6.74 7.33 5.77
N GLY A 45 -6.52 8.46 5.11
CA GLY A 45 -7.50 9.55 4.93
C GLY A 45 -7.27 10.74 5.86
N LEU A 46 -8.13 11.75 5.74
CA LEU A 46 -8.05 13.01 6.49
C LEU A 46 -9.39 13.31 7.18
N GLY A 47 -9.32 13.93 8.36
CA GLY A 47 -10.50 14.39 9.10
C GLY A 47 -11.45 13.25 9.48
N GLY A 48 -12.74 13.40 9.15
CA GLY A 48 -13.78 12.40 9.39
C GLY A 48 -13.81 11.23 8.40
N ASN A 49 -13.02 11.29 7.32
CA ASN A 49 -13.00 10.27 6.26
C ASN A 49 -11.90 9.22 6.47
N LYS A 50 -11.59 8.89 7.73
CA LYS A 50 -10.58 7.88 8.05
C LYS A 50 -11.07 6.49 7.66
N GLN A 51 -10.28 5.79 6.85
CA GLN A 51 -10.43 4.38 6.57
C GLN A 51 -9.49 3.59 7.48
N PHE A 52 -9.99 2.51 8.08
CA PHE A 52 -9.24 1.64 8.97
C PHE A 52 -9.03 0.28 8.32
N GLY A 53 -7.83 -0.28 8.45
CA GLY A 53 -7.47 -1.56 7.84
C GLY A 53 -6.09 -2.04 8.26
N TYR A 54 -5.47 -2.85 7.42
CA TYR A 54 -4.13 -3.38 7.62
C TYR A 54 -3.18 -2.77 6.61
N ALA A 55 -2.21 -2.00 7.10
CA ALA A 55 -1.15 -1.46 6.30
C ALA A 55 -0.14 -2.53 5.91
N VAL A 56 0.23 -2.54 4.63
CA VAL A 56 1.37 -3.28 4.10
C VAL A 56 2.26 -2.30 3.36
N CYS A 57 3.55 -2.32 3.67
CA CYS A 57 4.54 -1.51 2.97
C CYS A 57 5.49 -2.41 2.18
N ALA A 58 5.68 -2.08 0.92
CA ALA A 58 6.56 -2.83 0.03
C ALA A 58 7.37 -1.89 -0.85
N ARG A 59 8.49 -2.38 -1.35
CA ARG A 59 9.20 -1.78 -2.47
C ARG A 59 8.75 -2.47 -3.76
N ILE A 60 8.22 -1.69 -4.70
CA ILE A 60 7.72 -2.16 -5.99
C ILE A 60 8.68 -1.70 -7.08
N ASN A 61 9.16 -2.62 -7.92
CA ASN A 61 9.87 -2.28 -9.14
C ASN A 61 9.02 -2.72 -10.34
N SER A 62 8.50 -1.75 -11.09
CA SER A 62 7.64 -1.98 -12.24
C SER A 62 8.08 -1.12 -13.42
N LYS A 63 7.64 -1.47 -14.63
CA LYS A 63 7.92 -0.68 -15.83
C LYS A 63 7.05 0.58 -15.90
N ASN A 64 7.60 1.65 -16.47
CA ASN A 64 6.86 2.86 -16.83
C ASN A 64 6.12 2.71 -18.17
N SER A 65 5.46 3.79 -18.64
CA SER A 65 4.78 3.84 -19.95
C SER A 65 5.63 3.41 -21.14
N PHE A 66 6.94 3.59 -21.04
CA PHE A 66 7.90 3.38 -22.10
C PHE A 66 8.56 1.99 -22.00
N GLY A 67 8.11 1.14 -21.06
CA GLY A 67 8.61 -0.23 -20.89
C GLY A 67 9.92 -0.35 -20.11
N ALA A 68 10.44 0.75 -19.56
CA ALA A 68 11.67 0.75 -18.77
C ALA A 68 11.37 0.61 -17.27
N PHE A 69 12.21 -0.14 -16.55
CA PHE A 69 12.19 -0.17 -15.09
C PHE A 69 12.67 1.16 -14.51
N VAL A 70 11.97 1.67 -13.52
CA VAL A 70 12.29 2.96 -12.85
C VAL A 70 12.94 2.75 -11.48
N GLY A 71 13.28 1.50 -11.14
CA GLY A 71 13.83 1.12 -9.85
C GLY A 71 12.74 0.87 -8.80
N PHE A 72 13.17 0.43 -7.62
CA PHE A 72 12.27 0.17 -6.50
C PHE A 72 11.71 1.45 -5.92
N LYS A 73 10.39 1.49 -5.77
CA LYS A 73 9.61 2.59 -5.22
C LYS A 73 8.89 2.13 -3.97
N LEU A 74 8.96 2.93 -2.90
CA LEU A 74 8.24 2.62 -1.67
C LEU A 74 6.75 2.85 -1.90
N THR A 75 5.96 1.83 -1.62
CA THR A 75 4.51 1.88 -1.75
C THR A 75 3.86 1.43 -0.46
N TYR A 76 2.86 2.20 -0.04
CA TYR A 76 1.95 1.87 1.03
C TYR A 76 0.65 1.33 0.45
N PHE A 77 0.10 0.29 1.07
CA PHE A 77 -1.23 -0.25 0.82
C PHE A 77 -2.01 -0.32 2.12
N LEU A 78 -3.28 0.05 2.09
CA LEU A 78 -4.23 -0.23 3.17
C LEU A 78 -5.20 -1.30 2.68
N ILE A 79 -5.19 -2.46 3.34
CA ILE A 79 -6.06 -3.59 3.03
C ILE A 79 -7.22 -3.64 4.03
N ARG A 80 -8.44 -3.86 3.53
CA ARG A 80 -9.61 -4.13 4.36
C ARG A 80 -10.51 -5.10 3.62
N ASN A 81 -10.94 -6.16 4.30
CA ASN A 81 -11.75 -7.24 3.70
C ASN A 81 -11.11 -7.82 2.42
N ASP A 82 -9.80 -8.14 2.48
CA ASP A 82 -9.00 -8.67 1.37
C ASP A 82 -9.05 -7.81 0.08
N GLN A 83 -9.20 -6.50 0.25
CA GLN A 83 -9.14 -5.53 -0.83
C GLN A 83 -8.24 -4.35 -0.46
N VAL A 84 -7.43 -3.88 -1.42
CA VAL A 84 -6.70 -2.62 -1.27
C VAL A 84 -7.69 -1.46 -1.36
N VAL A 85 -7.93 -0.78 -0.24
CA VAL A 85 -8.86 0.37 -0.14
C VAL A 85 -8.17 1.72 -0.24
N ALA A 86 -6.85 1.78 -0.07
CA ALA A 86 -6.02 2.94 -0.34
C ALA A 86 -4.59 2.51 -0.70
N SER A 87 -3.91 3.32 -1.52
CA SER A 87 -2.49 3.15 -1.82
C SER A 87 -1.80 4.49 -2.06
N THR A 88 -0.49 4.57 -1.84
CA THR A 88 0.34 5.74 -2.21
C THR A 88 1.75 5.28 -2.56
N GLY A 89 2.37 5.91 -3.56
CA GLY A 89 3.75 5.64 -3.97
C GLY A 89 3.91 4.74 -5.20
N LEU A 90 2.81 4.35 -5.87
CA LEU A 90 2.88 3.53 -7.09
C LEU A 90 3.24 4.32 -8.36
N GLY A 91 2.90 5.61 -8.43
CA GLY A 91 3.15 6.44 -9.61
C GLY A 91 4.61 6.87 -9.76
N GLY A 92 5.45 6.64 -8.74
CA GLY A 92 6.86 7.00 -8.74
C GLY A 92 7.12 8.51 -8.68
N ALA A 93 6.08 9.33 -8.45
CA ALA A 93 6.23 10.76 -8.21
C ALA A 93 6.81 11.01 -6.82
N GLN A 94 7.71 11.99 -6.70
CA GLN A 94 8.43 12.25 -5.44
C GLN A 94 7.48 12.55 -4.26
N LEU A 95 6.38 13.26 -4.50
CA LEU A 95 5.38 13.56 -3.47
C LEU A 95 4.67 12.29 -2.97
N GLU A 96 4.38 11.34 -3.86
CA GLU A 96 3.74 10.08 -3.47
C GLU A 96 4.69 9.18 -2.66
N GLU A 97 5.98 9.19 -3.01
CA GLU A 97 7.01 8.50 -2.23
C GLU A 97 7.15 9.08 -0.82
N ILE A 98 7.12 10.41 -0.67
CA ILE A 98 7.10 11.07 0.65
C ILE A 98 5.83 10.67 1.42
N GLY A 99 4.68 10.63 0.76
CA GLY A 99 3.43 10.14 1.34
C GLY A 99 3.56 8.69 1.82
N ALA A 100 4.14 7.81 1.01
CA ALA A 100 4.38 6.41 1.39
C ALA A 100 5.35 6.30 2.57
N GLN A 101 6.41 7.11 2.62
CA GLN A 101 7.35 7.14 3.75
C GLN A 101 6.65 7.53 5.06
N GLN A 102 5.76 8.53 5.03
CA GLN A 102 4.99 8.94 6.20
C GLN A 102 4.05 7.82 6.69
N GLN A 103 3.38 7.13 5.76
CA GLN A 103 2.47 6.04 6.08
C GLN A 103 3.20 4.78 6.60
N CYS A 104 4.36 4.48 6.01
CA CYS A 104 5.20 3.35 6.39
C CYS A 104 6.05 3.61 7.64
N ASN A 105 5.99 4.80 8.23
CA ASN A 105 6.69 5.10 9.46
C ASN A 105 6.14 4.23 10.61
N PRO A 106 6.97 3.41 11.29
CA PRO A 106 6.52 2.61 12.43
C PRO A 106 6.01 3.49 13.59
N ASN A 107 6.53 4.71 13.73
CA ASN A 107 6.15 5.68 14.76
C ASN A 107 4.96 6.57 14.36
N LYS A 108 4.25 6.23 13.28
CA LYS A 108 3.03 6.93 12.89
C LYS A 108 2.00 6.82 14.01
N SER A 109 1.57 7.96 14.54
CA SER A 109 0.57 8.01 15.60
C SER A 109 -0.73 7.33 15.16
N ALA A 110 -1.23 6.43 16.01
CA ALA A 110 -2.59 5.94 15.91
C ALA A 110 -3.58 7.13 16.05
N PRO A 111 -4.75 7.06 15.42
CA PRO A 111 -5.70 8.16 15.39
C PRO A 111 -6.41 8.35 16.73
#